data_AF-A0A7X1L846-F1
#
_entry.id   AF-A0A7X1L846-F1
#
_cell.length_a   1.000
_cell.length_b   1.000
_cell.length_c   1.000
_cell.angle_alpha   90.00
_cell.angle_beta   90.00
_cell.angle_gamma   90.00
#
_symmetry.space_group_name_H-M   'P 1'
#
loop_
_entity.id
_entity.type
_entity.pdbx_description
1 polymer ?
#
loop_
_entity_poly.entity_id
_entity_poly.type
_entity_poly.pdbx_seq_one_letter_code
_entity_poly.pdbx_strand_id
1 'polypeptide(L)'
;MNRKPLDDVIEKIGEHYKNDIGEGSRFYVEVNIGKQAEMLGYQDIQQKYRDTFAVVPLKQAVPGMKVRIDGRTFVNYAQFESGIAIPGYVVEETGLAHKTFVPNDSMILNCA
;
A
#
# COMPACT_ATOMS: atom_id res chain seq x y z
N MET A 1 18.80 8.16 -13.19
CA MET A 1 18.34 8.35 -11.78
C MET A 1 18.82 7.14 -10.99
N ASN A 2 19.45 7.34 -9.83
CA ASN A 2 19.76 6.22 -8.93
C ASN A 2 18.44 5.70 -8.38
N ARG A 3 18.02 4.52 -8.87
CA ARG A 3 16.81 3.83 -8.43
C ARG A 3 17.04 3.34 -7.00
N LYS A 4 16.12 3.66 -6.08
CA LYS A 4 16.27 3.24 -4.68
C LYS A 4 15.74 1.80 -4.54
N PRO A 5 16.35 0.95 -3.70
CA PRO A 5 15.88 -0.42 -3.51
C PRO A 5 14.42 -0.51 -3.02
N LEU A 6 13.93 0.51 -2.31
CA LEU A 6 12.53 0.60 -1.90
C LEU A 6 11.59 0.83 -3.09
N ASP A 7 12.01 1.60 -4.10
CA ASP A 7 11.22 1.84 -5.31
C ASP A 7 10.94 0.50 -6.02
N ASP A 8 11.95 -0.36 -6.11
CA ASP A 8 11.83 -1.70 -6.70
C ASP A 8 10.81 -2.57 -5.96
N VAL A 9 10.78 -2.52 -4.63
CA VAL A 9 9.80 -3.25 -3.81
C VAL A 9 8.39 -2.77 -4.10
N ILE A 10 8.18 -1.45 -4.09
CA ILE A 10 6.86 -0.84 -4.29
C ILE A 10 6.34 -1.10 -5.70
N GLU A 11 7.19 -0.94 -6.72
CA GLU A 11 6.85 -1.27 -8.10
C GLU A 11 6.54 -2.76 -8.26
N LYS A 12 7.31 -3.65 -7.62
CA LYS A 12 7.06 -5.09 -7.72
C LYS A 12 5.70 -5.50 -7.16
N ILE A 13 5.29 -4.89 -6.05
CA ILE A 13 3.94 -5.07 -5.49
C ILE A 13 2.90 -4.59 -6.50
N GLY A 14 3.08 -3.40 -7.08
CA GLY A 14 2.19 -2.84 -8.08
C GLY A 14 2.06 -3.72 -9.34
N GLU A 15 3.18 -4.25 -9.84
CA GLU A 15 3.21 -5.18 -10.97
C GLU A 15 2.43 -6.46 -10.68
N HIS A 16 2.64 -7.06 -9.50
CA HIS A 16 2.00 -8.31 -9.11
C HIS A 16 0.47 -8.20 -9.10
N TYR A 17 -0.06 -7.06 -8.62
CA TYR A 17 -1.50 -6.82 -8.51
C TYR A 17 -2.10 -6.00 -9.65
N LYS A 18 -1.33 -5.67 -10.69
CA LYS A 18 -1.74 -4.71 -11.76
C LYS A 18 -3.13 -4.97 -12.34
N ASN A 19 -3.50 -6.25 -12.52
CA ASN A 19 -4.78 -6.62 -13.10
C ASN A 19 -5.94 -6.63 -12.08
N ASP A 20 -5.63 -6.71 -10.80
CA ASP A 20 -6.58 -6.81 -9.70
C ASP A 20 -6.87 -5.46 -9.04
N ILE A 21 -6.02 -4.46 -9.26
CA ILE A 21 -6.16 -3.16 -8.59
C ILE A 21 -7.42 -2.43 -9.01
N GLY A 22 -8.25 -2.08 -8.03
CA GLY A 22 -9.45 -1.27 -8.20
C GLY A 22 -9.34 0.01 -7.38
N GLU A 23 -8.92 1.10 -8.02
CA GLU A 23 -8.76 2.40 -7.35
C GLU A 23 -10.04 2.83 -6.61
N GLY A 24 -9.90 3.36 -5.39
CA GLY A 24 -11.02 3.75 -4.54
C GLY A 24 -11.81 2.58 -3.92
N SER A 25 -11.55 1.33 -4.33
CA SER A 25 -12.26 0.17 -3.77
C SER A 25 -12.12 0.09 -2.25
N ARG A 26 -13.18 -0.38 -1.60
CA ARG A 26 -13.18 -0.71 -0.17
C ARG A 26 -12.58 -2.08 0.12
N PHE A 27 -12.46 -2.96 -0.88
CA PHE A 27 -11.78 -4.24 -0.73
C PHE A 27 -10.29 -4.00 -0.88
N TYR A 28 -9.49 -4.52 0.04
CA TYR A 28 -8.03 -4.40 -0.06
C TYR A 28 -7.32 -5.58 0.57
N VAL A 29 -6.08 -5.82 0.16
CA VAL A 29 -5.15 -6.69 0.88
C VAL A 29 -3.99 -5.86 1.44
N GLU A 30 -3.43 -6.33 2.54
CA GLU A 30 -2.20 -5.80 3.11
C GLU A 30 -1.03 -6.66 2.66
N VAL A 31 -0.06 -6.05 2.01
CA VAL A 31 1.14 -6.69 1.51
C VAL A 31 2.30 -6.20 2.37
N ASN A 32 2.95 -7.13 3.08
CA ASN A 32 4.08 -6.80 3.94
C ASN A 32 5.28 -6.36 3.09
N ILE A 33 5.73 -5.12 3.28
CA ILE A 33 6.84 -4.52 2.51
C ILE A 33 8.16 -5.21 2.84
N GLY A 34 8.42 -5.50 4.12
CA GLY A 34 9.64 -6.17 4.55
C GLY A 34 9.79 -7.58 3.93
N LYS A 35 8.71 -8.35 3.85
CA LYS A 35 8.71 -9.67 3.17
C LYS A 35 8.96 -9.54 1.68
N GLN A 36 8.40 -8.53 1.02
CA GLN A 36 8.67 -8.30 -0.41
C GLN A 36 10.12 -7.88 -0.64
N ALA A 37 10.69 -7.08 0.26
CA ALA A 37 12.10 -6.73 0.24
C ALA A 37 13.02 -7.94 0.44
N GLU A 38 12.65 -8.85 1.35
CA GLU A 38 13.36 -10.12 1.56
C GLU A 38 13.42 -10.96 0.28
N MET A 39 12.29 -11.12 -0.42
CA MET A 39 12.20 -11.87 -1.67
C MET A 39 13.06 -11.28 -2.79
N LEU A 40 13.35 -9.98 -2.73
CA LEU A 40 14.22 -9.26 -3.67
C LEU A 40 15.69 -9.17 -3.20
N GLY A 41 16.02 -9.67 -2.01
CA GLY A 41 17.37 -9.67 -1.45
C GLY A 41 17.77 -8.40 -0.69
N TYR A 42 16.82 -7.49 -0.39
CA TYR A 42 17.08 -6.24 0.32
C TYR A 42 16.93 -6.39 1.84
N GLN A 43 17.93 -6.97 2.50
CA GLN A 43 17.88 -7.24 3.95
C GLN A 43 17.71 -5.98 4.82
N ASP A 44 18.33 -4.86 4.45
CA ASP A 44 18.20 -3.62 5.24
C ASP A 44 16.76 -3.10 5.26
N ILE A 45 16.07 -3.18 4.10
CA ILE A 45 14.66 -2.79 3.98
C ILE A 45 13.77 -3.79 4.69
N GLN A 46 14.08 -5.09 4.59
CA GLN A 46 13.37 -6.14 5.32
C GLN A 46 13.36 -5.86 6.82
N GLN A 47 14.52 -5.56 7.42
CA GLN A 47 14.62 -5.32 8.86
C GLN A 47 13.87 -4.05 9.27
N LYS A 48 14.04 -2.98 8.48
CA LYS A 48 13.44 -1.68 8.76
C LYS A 48 11.90 -1.69 8.65
N TYR A 49 11.36 -2.40 7.68
CA TYR A 49 9.93 -2.41 7.35
C TYR A 49 9.25 -3.77 7.57
N ARG A 50 9.79 -4.57 8.48
CA ARG A 50 9.32 -5.94 8.77
C ARG A 50 7.83 -6.05 9.12
N ASP A 51 7.29 -5.00 9.75
CA ASP A 51 5.90 -4.92 10.23
C ASP A 51 5.13 -3.80 9.52
N THR A 52 5.59 -3.39 8.34
CA THR A 52 4.98 -2.32 7.53
C THR A 52 4.29 -2.91 6.32
N PHE A 53 3.10 -2.40 6.01
CA PHE A 53 2.23 -2.97 4.99
C PHE A 53 1.82 -1.93 3.95
N ALA A 54 1.92 -2.32 2.69
CA ALA A 54 1.27 -1.67 1.57
C ALA A 54 -0.19 -2.12 1.48
N VAL A 55 -1.08 -1.19 1.19
CA VAL A 55 -2.50 -1.42 0.94
C VAL A 55 -2.70 -1.52 -0.57
N VAL A 56 -3.28 -2.61 -1.01
CA VAL A 56 -3.63 -2.83 -2.43
C VAL A 56 -5.15 -2.86 -2.55
N PRO A 57 -5.80 -1.79 -3.05
CA PRO A 57 -7.23 -1.78 -3.33
C PRO A 57 -7.56 -2.74 -4.46
N LEU A 58 -8.61 -3.55 -4.32
CA LEU A 58 -8.95 -4.63 -5.26
C LEU A 58 -10.30 -4.40 -5.97
N LYS A 59 -10.38 -4.74 -7.26
CA LYS A 59 -11.61 -4.67 -8.07
C LYS A 59 -12.75 -5.52 -7.52
N GLN A 60 -12.42 -6.64 -6.88
CA GLN A 60 -13.38 -7.59 -6.35
C GLN A 60 -12.91 -8.19 -5.02
N ALA A 61 -13.85 -8.74 -4.25
CA ALA A 61 -13.52 -9.47 -3.03
C ALA A 61 -12.76 -10.78 -3.37
N VAL A 62 -11.66 -11.03 -2.67
CA VAL A 62 -10.84 -12.25 -2.79
C VAL A 62 -10.59 -12.85 -1.40
N PRO A 63 -10.26 -14.15 -1.28
CA PRO A 63 -9.89 -14.74 0.00
C PRO A 63 -8.73 -13.99 0.67
N GLY A 64 -8.85 -13.73 1.97
CA GLY A 64 -7.83 -12.99 2.74
C GLY A 64 -7.87 -11.47 2.58
N MET A 65 -8.82 -10.91 1.81
CA MET A 65 -9.04 -9.46 1.74
C MET A 65 -9.67 -8.92 3.03
N LYS A 66 -9.45 -7.62 3.24
CA LYS A 66 -10.13 -6.79 4.24
C LYS A 66 -11.08 -5.83 3.56
N VAL A 67 -12.11 -5.43 4.31
CA VAL A 67 -13.03 -4.36 3.91
C VAL A 67 -12.68 -3.10 4.70
N ARG A 68 -12.51 -1.98 4.02
CA ARG A 68 -12.28 -0.67 4.64
C ARG A 68 -13.60 -0.16 5.21
N ILE A 69 -13.68 -0.13 6.55
CA ILE A 69 -14.81 0.37 7.34
C ILE A 69 -14.50 1.71 8.01
N ASP A 70 -13.22 2.06 8.15
CA ASP A 70 -12.78 3.36 8.64
C ASP A 70 -11.60 3.82 7.79
N GLY A 71 -11.80 4.91 7.04
CA GLY A 71 -10.76 5.52 6.21
C GLY A 71 -9.68 6.24 7.02
N ARG A 72 -9.93 6.61 8.28
CA ARG A 72 -9.01 7.40 9.11
C ARG A 72 -7.70 6.67 9.38
N THR A 73 -7.71 5.34 9.35
CA THR A 73 -6.50 4.49 9.38
C THR A 73 -5.48 4.87 8.29
N PHE A 74 -5.93 5.49 7.20
CA PHE A 74 -5.11 5.79 6.03
C PHE A 74 -4.88 7.29 5.78
N VAL A 75 -5.16 8.16 6.76
CA VAL A 75 -5.05 9.63 6.65
C VAL A 75 -3.66 10.11 6.19
N ASN A 76 -2.61 9.40 6.54
CA ASN A 76 -1.23 9.72 6.17
C ASN A 76 -0.65 8.74 5.13
N TYR A 77 -1.48 8.12 4.29
CA TYR A 77 -1.00 7.25 3.23
C TYR A 77 -0.81 8.04 1.93
N ALA A 78 0.17 7.62 1.12
CA ALA A 78 0.30 8.08 -0.26
C ALA A 78 0.02 6.95 -1.22
N GLN A 79 -0.53 7.30 -2.37
CA GLN A 79 -0.90 6.41 -3.45
C GLN A 79 0.04 6.61 -4.65
N PHE A 80 0.58 5.52 -5.19
CA PHE A 80 1.42 5.54 -6.39
C PHE A 80 0.58 5.37 -7.65
N GLU A 81 1.20 5.56 -8.82
CA GLU A 81 0.54 5.38 -10.13
C GLU A 81 -0.05 3.97 -10.33
N SER A 82 0.54 2.94 -9.72
CA SER A 82 -0.01 1.58 -9.76
C SER A 82 -1.36 1.46 -9.05
N GLY A 83 -1.70 2.41 -8.17
CA GLY A 83 -2.91 2.42 -7.36
C GLY A 83 -2.75 1.83 -5.96
N ILE A 84 -1.58 1.29 -5.62
CA ILE A 84 -1.24 0.87 -4.26
C ILE A 84 -1.01 2.09 -3.36
N ALA A 85 -1.27 1.92 -2.06
CA ALA A 85 -1.04 2.96 -1.07
C ALA A 85 -0.14 2.46 0.06
N ILE A 86 0.77 3.29 0.55
CA ILE A 86 1.67 2.95 1.67
C ILE A 86 1.68 4.09 2.71
N PRO A 87 2.11 3.82 3.96
CA PRO A 87 2.24 4.87 4.97
C PRO A 87 3.24 5.95 4.55
N GLY A 88 2.93 7.21 4.86
CA GLY A 88 3.70 8.38 4.45
C GLY A 88 5.16 8.36 4.89
N TYR A 89 5.46 7.85 6.09
CA TYR A 89 6.84 7.73 6.57
C TYR A 89 7.70 6.77 5.72
N VAL A 90 7.08 5.87 4.95
CA VAL A 90 7.78 5.00 3.99
C VAL A 90 8.01 5.72 2.67
N VAL A 91 7.06 6.57 2.28
CA VAL A 91 7.07 7.32 1.01
C VAL A 91 8.22 8.32 0.96
N GLU A 92 8.57 8.93 2.10
CA GLU A 92 9.69 9.86 2.23
C GLU A 92 11.03 9.25 1.75
N GLU A 93 11.14 7.92 1.78
CA GLU A 93 12.34 7.20 1.36
C GLU A 93 12.28 6.74 -0.10
N THR A 94 11.15 6.89 -0.78
CA THR A 94 11.00 6.55 -2.19
C THR A 94 11.46 7.70 -3.11
N GLY A 95 11.69 7.41 -4.38
CA GLY A 95 11.86 8.39 -5.46
C GLY A 95 10.65 8.49 -6.39
N LEU A 96 9.59 7.74 -6.10
CA LEU A 96 8.44 7.55 -6.97
C LEU A 96 7.41 8.68 -6.86
N ALA A 97 6.77 8.99 -7.98
CA ALA A 97 5.65 9.91 -8.01
C ALA A 97 4.46 9.33 -7.24
N HIS A 98 3.85 10.15 -6.40
CA HIS A 98 2.72 9.76 -5.58
C HIS A 98 1.76 10.94 -5.38
N LYS A 99 0.53 10.61 -5.02
CA LYS A 99 -0.51 11.56 -4.59
C LYS A 99 -0.99 11.17 -3.20
N THR A 100 -1.70 12.07 -2.52
CA THR A 100 -2.38 11.73 -1.26
C THR A 100 -3.37 10.61 -1.52
N PHE A 101 -3.32 9.55 -0.70
CA PHE A 101 -4.32 8.49 -0.77
C PHE A 101 -5.62 9.00 -0.14
N VAL A 102 -6.71 9.02 -0.92
CA VAL A 102 -8.03 9.44 -0.45
C VAL A 102 -8.88 8.20 -0.24
N PRO A 103 -9.05 7.72 1.00
CA PRO A 103 -9.94 6.61 1.26
C PRO A 103 -11.39 7.07 1.10
N ASN A 104 -12.16 6.40 0.23
CA ASN A 104 -13.60 6.67 0.11
C ASN A 104 -14.30 6.58 1.48
N ASP A 105 -15.24 7.50 1.70
CA ASP A 105 -15.97 7.66 2.96
C ASP A 105 -16.56 6.34 3.43
N SER A 106 -16.31 6.04 4.70
CA SER A 106 -16.94 4.92 5.37
C SER A 106 -18.05 5.45 6.27
N MET A 107 -19.21 4.79 6.26
CA MET A 107 -20.29 5.11 7.19
C MET A 107 -19.88 4.71 8.60
N ILE A 108 -19.49 5.68 9.42
CA ILE A 108 -19.28 5.48 10.86
C ILE A 108 -20.51 6.03 11.56
N LEU A 109 -21.27 5.16 12.25
CA LEU A 109 -22.28 5.63 13.18
C LEU A 109 -21.55 6.22 14.39
N ASN A 110 -21.49 7.55 14.45
CA ASN A 110 -21.03 8.26 15.62
C ASN A 110 -22.17 8.26 16.66
N CYS A 111 -22.18 7.27 17.55
CA CYS A 111 -23.03 7.31 18.73
C CYS A 111 -22.39 8.25 19.75
N ALA A 112 -22.84 9.50 19.78
CA ALA A 112 -22.59 10.42 20.89
C ALA A 112 -23.53 10.12 22.07
#